data_AF-A0A7Z9WW56-F1
#
_entry.id   AF-A0A7Z9WW56-F1
#
_cell.length_a   1.000
_cell.length_b   1.000
_cell.length_c   1.000
_cell.angle_alpha   90.00
_cell.angle_beta   90.00
_cell.angle_gamma   90.00
#
_symmetry.space_group_name_H-M   'P 1'
#
loop_
_entity.id
_entity.type
_entity.pdbx_description
1 polymer ?
#
loop_
_entity_poly.entity_id
_entity_poly.type
_entity_poly.pdbx_seq_one_letter_code
_entity_poly.pdbx_strand_id
1 'polypeptide(L)'
;MSTAVKTERITILGTPDFKNFLTQEARKEGVSLSQLVRQRCKKKSSNKDEELLAALMKEVGEATARAQSSLEKGLNDVEKVLAEIRSAA
;
A
#
# COMPACT_ATOMS: atom_id res chain seq x y z
N MET A 1 25.31 23.75 19.01
CA MET A 1 23.87 24.06 19.17
C MET A 1 23.14 22.75 19.46
N SER A 2 22.69 22.56 20.70
CA SER A 2 21.97 21.35 21.15
C SER A 2 20.50 21.48 20.75
N THR A 3 20.07 20.75 19.71
CA THR A 3 18.64 20.56 19.45
C THR A 3 18.13 19.51 20.43
N ALA A 4 17.62 19.95 21.57
CA ALA A 4 16.90 19.10 22.51
C ALA A 4 15.77 18.39 21.74
N VAL A 5 15.93 17.08 21.50
CA VAL A 5 14.87 16.22 21.00
C VAL A 5 13.76 16.32 22.03
N LYS A 6 12.68 17.04 21.72
CA LYS A 6 11.53 17.17 22.63
C LYS A 6 10.94 15.79 22.85
N THR A 7 11.28 15.16 23.98
CA THR A 7 10.72 13.86 24.39
C THR A 7 9.95 14.07 25.68
N GLU A 8 8.63 14.08 25.59
CA GLU A 8 7.78 13.92 26.76
C GLU A 8 7.87 12.48 27.26
N ARG A 9 7.93 12.30 28.58
CA ARG A 9 7.93 10.97 29.21
C ARG A 9 6.49 10.48 29.31
N ILE A 10 6.23 9.31 28.72
CA ILE A 10 4.94 8.62 28.82
C ILE A 10 5.12 7.45 29.79
N THR A 11 4.27 7.39 30.81
CA THR A 11 4.21 6.25 31.73
C THR A 11 3.13 5.28 31.26
N ILE A 12 3.51 4.02 31.04
CA ILE A 12 2.57 2.96 30.66
C ILE A 12 2.47 2.00 31.85
N LEU A 13 1.27 1.87 32.41
CA LEU A 13 0.98 0.83 33.38
C LEU A 13 0.68 -0.46 32.63
N GLY A 14 1.34 -1.55 33.00
CA GLY A 14 1.17 -2.85 32.38
C GLY A 14 1.53 -3.97 33.35
N THR A 15 1.08 -5.17 33.05
CA THR A 15 1.42 -6.35 33.85
C THR A 15 2.90 -6.73 33.66
N PRO A 16 3.50 -7.50 34.58
CA PRO A 16 4.85 -8.03 34.41
C PRO A 16 5.02 -8.79 33.09
N ASP A 17 4.01 -9.58 32.72
CA ASP A 17 4.00 -10.34 31.46
C ASP A 17 4.00 -9.44 30.23
N PHE A 18 3.23 -8.35 30.28
CA PHE A 18 3.20 -7.36 29.20
C PHE A 18 4.55 -6.66 29.03
N LYS A 19 5.23 -6.32 30.14
CA LYS A 19 6.58 -5.76 30.09
C LYS A 19 7.58 -6.74 29.49
N ASN A 20 7.50 -8.02 29.87
CA ASN A 20 8.35 -9.07 29.34
C ASN A 20 8.13 -9.26 27.84
N PHE A 21 6.87 -9.30 27.41
CA PHE A 21 6.48 -9.35 26.00
C PHE A 21 7.10 -8.20 25.20
N LEU A 22 6.91 -6.95 25.62
CA LEU A 22 7.47 -5.79 24.92
C LEU A 22 9.01 -5.83 24.87
N THR A 23 9.64 -6.33 25.93
CA THR A 23 11.10 -6.46 25.99
C THR A 23 11.61 -7.52 25.02
N GLN A 24 10.91 -8.65 24.89
CA GLN A 24 11.26 -9.70 23.92
C GLN A 24 11.06 -9.20 22.49
N GLU A 25 9.95 -8.53 22.20
CA GLU A 25 9.67 -7.97 20.87
C GLU A 25 10.72 -6.93 20.47
N ALA A 26 11.09 -6.04 21.39
CA ALA A 26 12.14 -5.05 21.15
C ALA A 26 13.49 -5.72 20.84
N ARG A 27 13.83 -6.81 21.55
CA ARG A 27 15.05 -7.61 21.29
C ARG A 27 15.01 -8.31 19.94
N LYS A 28 13.88 -8.90 19.54
CA LYS A 28 13.72 -9.55 18.23
C LYS A 28 13.94 -8.56 17.08
N GLU A 29 13.41 -7.35 17.22
CA GLU A 29 13.54 -6.30 16.22
C GLU A 29 14.86 -5.51 16.33
N GLY A 30 15.71 -5.80 17.34
CA GLY A 30 17.01 -5.13 17.54
C GLY A 30 16.91 -3.64 17.91
N VAL A 31 15.77 -3.19 18.44
CA VAL A 31 15.48 -1.77 18.73
C VAL A 31 15.19 -1.54 20.22
N SER A 32 15.26 -0.29 20.67
CA SER A 32 14.82 0.04 22.03
C SER A 32 13.30 -0.10 22.19
N LEU A 33 12.83 -0.42 23.39
CA LEU A 33 11.39 -0.51 23.68
C LEU A 33 10.64 0.79 23.35
N SER A 34 11.26 1.96 23.61
CA SER A 34 10.69 3.26 23.25
C SER A 34 10.56 3.46 21.74
N GLN A 35 11.49 2.89 20.96
CA GLN A 35 11.47 2.93 19.51
C GLN A 35 10.46 1.95 18.93
N LEU A 36 10.35 0.75 19.51
CA LEU A 36 9.32 -0.23 19.18
C LEU A 36 7.91 0.37 19.35
N VAL A 37 7.65 0.99 20.51
CA VAL A 37 6.37 1.65 20.79
C VAL A 37 6.12 2.77 19.79
N ARG A 38 7.12 3.63 19.53
CA ARG A 38 6.99 4.69 18.50
C ARG A 38 6.71 4.13 17.12
N GLN A 39 7.40 3.07 16.70
CA GLN A 39 7.19 2.45 15.40
C GLN A 39 5.78 1.90 15.28
N ARG A 40 5.28 1.19 16.30
CA ARG A 40 3.93 0.62 16.31
C ARG A 40 2.81 1.66 16.44
N CYS A 41 3.05 2.78 17.13
CA CYS A 41 2.08 3.87 17.24
C CYS A 41 2.12 4.86 16.05
N LYS A 42 3.29 5.08 15.43
CA LYS A 42 3.46 5.97 14.27
C LYS A 42 3.18 5.28 12.94
N LYS A 43 3.53 3.99 12.80
CA LYS A 43 2.84 3.17 11.81
C LYS A 43 1.43 2.98 12.35
N LYS A 44 0.55 3.95 12.05
CA LYS A 44 -0.84 3.61 11.73
C LYS A 44 -0.69 2.42 10.81
N SER A 45 -1.15 1.25 11.23
CA SER A 45 -1.00 0.01 10.48
C SER A 45 -1.44 0.29 9.05
N SER A 46 -0.51 0.63 8.16
CA SER A 46 -0.72 0.30 6.78
C SER A 46 -0.56 -1.20 6.84
N ASN A 47 -1.73 -1.83 6.99
CA ASN A 47 -1.84 -3.24 6.86
C ASN A 47 -1.18 -3.50 5.50
N LYS A 48 -0.03 -4.18 5.48
CA LYS A 48 0.72 -4.38 4.22
C LYS A 48 -0.20 -4.98 3.15
N ASP A 49 -1.19 -5.73 3.60
CA ASP A 49 -2.26 -6.31 2.79
C ASP A 49 -3.12 -5.23 2.12
N GLU A 50 -3.44 -4.12 2.80
CA GLU A 50 -4.17 -2.97 2.23
C GLU A 50 -3.31 -2.20 1.23
N GLU A 51 -2.01 -2.02 1.49
CA GLU A 51 -1.09 -1.41 0.52
C GLU A 51 -0.95 -2.28 -0.74
N LEU A 52 -0.82 -3.59 -0.55
CA LEU A 52 -0.75 -4.56 -1.64
C LEU A 52 -2.07 -4.62 -2.41
N LEU A 53 -3.21 -4.61 -1.72
CA LEU A 53 -4.54 -4.59 -2.32
C LEU A 53 -4.74 -3.34 -3.17
N ALA A 54 -4.36 -2.17 -2.66
CA ALA A 54 -4.44 -0.91 -3.40
C ALA A 54 -3.58 -0.95 -4.67
N ALA A 55 -2.37 -1.51 -4.60
CA ALA A 55 -1.50 -1.67 -5.77
C ALA A 55 -2.11 -2.61 -6.82
N LEU A 56 -2.68 -3.73 -6.38
CA LEU A 56 -3.36 -4.69 -7.27
C LEU A 56 -4.59 -4.08 -7.95
N MET A 57 -5.43 -3.36 -7.18
CA MET A 57 -6.61 -2.67 -7.73
C MET A 57 -6.22 -1.65 -8.79
N LYS A 58 -5.13 -0.92 -8.57
CA LYS A 58 -4.60 0.04 -9.55
C LYS A 58 -4.17 -0.67 -10.84
N GLU A 59 -3.37 -1.73 -10.74
CA GLU A 59 -2.91 -2.48 -11.93
C GLU A 59 -4.08 -3.08 -12.71
N VAL A 60 -5.07 -3.65 -12.02
CA VAL A 60 -6.28 -4.20 -12.66
C VAL A 60 -7.07 -3.10 -13.38
N GLY A 61 -7.22 -1.92 -12.76
CA GLY A 61 -7.89 -0.78 -13.39
C GLY A 61 -7.16 -0.29 -14.64
N GLU A 62 -5.84 -0.20 -14.60
CA GLU A 62 -5.04 0.20 -15.76
C GLU A 62 -5.08 -0.84 -16.88
N ALA A 63 -4.99 -2.12 -16.54
CA ALA A 63 -5.07 -3.22 -17.50
C ALA A 63 -6.44 -3.28 -18.19
N THR A 64 -7.52 -3.12 -17.44
CA THR A 64 -8.89 -3.11 -17.98
C THR A 64 -9.14 -1.91 -18.88
N ALA A 65 -8.65 -0.71 -18.53
CA ALA A 65 -8.71 0.47 -19.39
C ALA A 65 -7.95 0.27 -20.72
N ARG A 66 -6.74 -0.31 -20.66
CA ARG A 66 -5.97 -0.64 -21.87
C ARG A 66 -6.69 -1.66 -22.76
N ALA A 67 -7.29 -2.68 -22.17
CA ALA A 67 -8.05 -3.70 -22.88
C ALA A 67 -9.28 -3.10 -23.58
N GLN A 68 -10.05 -2.28 -22.87
CA GLN A 68 -11.22 -1.59 -23.42
C GLN A 68 -10.83 -0.73 -24.64
N SER A 69 -9.80 0.11 -24.49
CA SER A 69 -9.32 0.96 -25.58
C SER A 69 -8.87 0.16 -26.81
N SER A 70 -8.21 -0.98 -26.59
CA SER A 70 -7.75 -1.85 -27.67
C SER A 70 -8.91 -2.50 -28.42
N LEU A 71 -9.96 -2.92 -27.70
CA LEU A 71 -11.17 -3.50 -28.29
C LEU A 71 -11.96 -2.46 -29.09
N GLU A 72 -12.16 -1.26 -28.53
CA GLU A 72 -12.84 -0.17 -29.24
C GLU A 72 -12.12 0.21 -30.53
N LYS A 73 -10.78 0.28 -30.48
CA LYS A 73 -9.99 0.54 -31.68
C LYS A 73 -10.15 -0.57 -32.71
N GLY A 74 -10.07 -1.83 -32.29
CA GLY A 74 -10.26 -2.97 -33.19
C GLY A 74 -11.64 -3.00 -33.86
N LEU A 75 -12.70 -2.68 -33.11
CA LEU A 75 -14.06 -2.56 -33.66
C LEU A 75 -14.15 -1.45 -34.70
N ASN A 76 -13.62 -0.26 -34.41
CA ASN A 76 -13.61 0.86 -35.34
C ASN A 76 -12.82 0.54 -36.62
N ASP A 77 -11.70 -0.16 -36.50
CA ASP A 77 -10.88 -0.55 -37.65
C ASP A 77 -11.63 -1.58 -38.53
N VAL A 78 -12.32 -2.56 -37.93
CA VAL A 78 -13.16 -3.54 -38.65
C VAL A 78 -14.34 -2.85 -39.34
N GLU A 79 -15.01 -1.90 -38.69
CA GLU A 79 -16.11 -1.14 -39.28
C GLU A 79 -15.67 -0.32 -40.50
N LYS A 80 -14.49 0.31 -40.44
CA LYS A 80 -13.90 1.02 -41.59
C LYS A 80 -13.65 0.09 -42.76
N VAL A 81 -13.01 -1.06 -42.52
CA VAL A 81 -12.75 -2.05 -43.57
C VAL A 81 -14.04 -2.57 -44.18
N LEU A 82 -15.07 -2.83 -43.36
CA LEU A 82 -16.38 -3.26 -43.83
C LEU A 82 -17.05 -2.19 -44.71
N ALA A 83 -16.94 -0.91 -44.34
CA ALA A 83 -17.47 0.20 -45.12
C ALA A 83 -16.75 0.35 -46.47
N GLU A 84 -15.41 0.22 -46.49
CA GLU A 84 -14.62 0.22 -47.71
C GLU A 84 -15.05 -0.90 -48.67
N ILE A 85 -15.18 -2.14 -48.17
CA ILE A 85 -15.65 -3.29 -48.95
C ILE A 85 -17.04 -3.03 -49.55
N ARG A 86 -17.98 -2.49 -48.76
CA ARG A 86 -19.33 -2.18 -49.22
C ARG A 86 -19.38 -1.06 -50.25
N SER A 87 -18.44 -0.13 -50.22
CA SER A 87 -18.36 0.97 -51.19
C SER A 87 -17.69 0.58 -52.51
N ALA A 88 -16.94 -0.51 -52.52
CA ALA A 88 -16.23 -1.03 -53.69
C ALA A 88 -17.01 -2.13 -54.45
N ALA A 89 -18.15 -2.57 -53.91
CA ALA A 89 -19.09 -3.53 -54.51
C ALA A 89 -20.25 -2.80 -55.18
#